data_AF-A0AA42Y7K2-F1
#
_entry.id   AF-A0AA42Y7K2-F1
#
_cell.length_a   1.000
_cell.length_b   1.000
_cell.length_c   1.000
_cell.angle_alpha   90.00
_cell.angle_beta   90.00
_cell.angle_gamma   90.00
#
_symmetry.space_group_name_H-M   'P 1'
#
loop_
_entity.id
_entity.type
_entity.pdbx_description
1 polymer ?
#
loop_
_entity_poly.entity_id
_entity_poly.type
_entity_poly.pdbx_seq_one_letter_code
_entity_poly.pdbx_strand_id
1 'polypeptide(L)'
;MSLRSKAIRSWHHLALGVGMLAAAGCGNRPASEETAPRAAVDLKGSWELDVQPPADNPTFRPWLTVAIDSVSDGILHGRLQHYLVGNMGIDTNEFTHFDGQLGQGDTVRIDIRHADPSFLGLRFVGQVAGDTIRLDTLAVGPQILVGNGTQWLLVRRR
;
A
#
# COMPACT_ATOMS: atom_id res chain seq x y z
N MET A 1 -55.16 -35.73 -2.88
CA MET A 1 -56.53 -35.20 -3.08
C MET A 1 -56.66 -33.90 -2.29
N SER A 2 -57.45 -32.93 -2.79
CA SER A 2 -57.53 -31.49 -2.40
C SER A 2 -56.58 -30.59 -3.22
N LEU A 3 -56.92 -30.19 -4.46
CA LEU A 3 -57.83 -29.14 -4.95
C LEU A 3 -57.43 -27.71 -4.53
N ARG A 4 -56.79 -26.97 -5.46
CA ARG A 4 -57.26 -25.73 -6.14
C ARG A 4 -57.55 -24.56 -5.19
N SER A 5 -56.98 -23.38 -5.42
CA SER A 5 -57.65 -22.46 -6.36
C SER A 5 -56.76 -21.32 -6.85
N LYS A 6 -56.98 -20.98 -8.13
CA LYS A 6 -56.34 -19.95 -8.92
C LYS A 6 -57.44 -18.95 -9.30
N ALA A 7 -57.23 -17.68 -8.92
CA ALA A 7 -57.63 -16.42 -9.55
C ALA A 7 -59.12 -16.07 -9.81
N ILE A 8 -59.48 -14.77 -9.66
CA ILE A 8 -59.88 -13.81 -10.74
C ILE A 8 -60.81 -12.65 -10.24
N ARG A 9 -60.34 -11.40 -10.45
CA ARG A 9 -60.98 -10.10 -10.84
C ARG A 9 -62.07 -9.42 -9.97
N SER A 10 -61.82 -8.18 -9.51
CA SER A 10 -62.18 -6.84 -10.09
C SER A 10 -63.39 -6.27 -9.33
N TRP A 11 -63.55 -4.98 -8.98
CA TRP A 11 -63.77 -3.78 -9.81
C TRP A 11 -63.46 -2.46 -9.05
N HIS A 12 -62.76 -1.55 -9.76
CA HIS A 12 -62.79 -0.07 -9.89
C HIS A 12 -63.22 0.97 -8.82
N HIS A 13 -62.49 2.12 -8.92
CA HIS A 13 -62.75 3.54 -8.55
C HIS A 13 -62.44 3.92 -7.08
N LEU A 14 -61.68 4.96 -6.70
CA LEU A 14 -61.33 6.29 -7.25
C LEU A 14 -59.87 6.66 -6.87
N ALA A 15 -59.03 7.14 -7.80
CA ALA A 15 -58.76 8.55 -8.13
C ALA A 15 -58.02 9.39 -7.04
N LEU A 16 -56.75 9.67 -7.36
CA LEU A 16 -56.00 10.94 -7.24
C LEU A 16 -55.94 11.69 -5.90
N GLY A 17 -54.71 11.77 -5.38
CA GLY A 17 -54.27 12.81 -4.44
C GLY A 17 -52.74 12.87 -4.39
N VAL A 18 -52.16 13.75 -5.20
CA VAL A 18 -50.73 14.13 -5.17
C VAL A 18 -50.51 15.14 -4.03
N GLY A 19 -49.43 14.95 -3.27
CA GLY A 19 -48.94 15.87 -2.24
C GLY A 19 -47.87 15.18 -1.40
N MET A 20 -46.63 15.03 -1.88
CA MET A 20 -45.53 15.99 -1.80
C MET A 20 -44.88 16.08 -0.39
N LEU A 21 -43.66 15.53 -0.31
CA LEU A 21 -42.54 15.86 0.59
C LEU A 21 -42.73 15.72 2.11
N ALA A 22 -42.33 14.56 2.64
CA ALA A 22 -41.88 14.42 4.02
C ALA A 22 -40.36 14.58 4.08
N ALA A 23 -39.89 15.69 4.67
CA ALA A 23 -38.52 15.86 5.10
C ALA A 23 -38.23 14.90 6.25
N ALA A 24 -37.37 13.91 6.02
CA ALA A 24 -36.87 13.02 7.06
C ALA A 24 -35.41 13.35 7.36
N GLY A 25 -35.23 14.01 8.50
CA GLY A 25 -34.21 13.69 9.50
C GLY A 25 -32.75 13.70 9.07
N CYS A 26 -32.04 14.75 9.49
CA CYS A 26 -30.59 14.82 9.54
C CYS A 26 -29.95 13.56 10.14
N GLY A 27 -29.09 12.94 9.31
CA GLY A 27 -27.84 12.28 9.65
C GLY A 27 -27.62 11.74 11.06
N ASN A 28 -27.93 10.45 11.25
CA ASN A 28 -27.12 9.57 12.10
C ASN A 28 -26.20 8.75 11.20
N ARG A 29 -25.16 9.39 10.67
CA ARG A 29 -23.98 8.66 10.20
C ARG A 29 -23.13 8.47 11.45
N PRO A 30 -22.86 7.25 11.95
CA PRO A 30 -21.76 7.11 12.88
C PRO A 30 -20.55 7.63 12.11
N ALA A 31 -20.00 8.74 12.58
CA ALA A 31 -18.65 9.11 12.21
C ALA A 31 -17.84 7.86 12.50
N SER A 32 -17.40 7.17 11.45
CA SER A 32 -16.23 6.32 11.58
C SER A 32 -15.21 7.26 12.20
N GLU A 33 -14.93 7.04 13.48
CA GLU A 33 -13.80 7.65 14.15
C GLU A 33 -12.62 7.31 13.27
N GLU A 34 -12.28 8.28 12.41
CA GLU A 34 -11.01 8.41 11.74
C GLU A 34 -10.03 8.52 12.89
N THR A 35 -9.67 7.33 13.39
CA THR A 35 -8.68 7.13 14.42
C THR A 35 -7.43 7.66 13.77
N ALA A 36 -7.11 8.92 14.09
CA ALA A 36 -5.90 9.59 13.65
C ALA A 36 -4.74 8.59 13.76
N PRO A 37 -3.90 8.42 12.72
CA PRO A 37 -2.87 7.41 12.72
C PRO A 37 -2.05 7.51 14.01
N ARG A 38 -2.14 6.45 14.79
CA ARG A 38 -1.64 6.33 16.14
C ARG A 38 -0.11 6.34 16.06
N ALA A 39 0.49 7.49 16.38
CA ALA A 39 1.91 7.80 16.23
C ALA A 39 2.39 7.62 14.78
N ALA A 40 2.53 8.71 14.04
CA ALA A 40 3.34 8.71 12.83
C ALA A 40 4.73 8.19 13.22
N VAL A 41 5.01 6.91 12.96
CA VAL A 41 6.37 6.41 13.05
C VAL A 41 7.19 7.36 12.19
N ASP A 42 8.17 8.03 12.79
CA ASP A 42 8.96 9.01 12.07
C ASP A 42 9.80 8.25 11.05
N LEU A 43 9.26 8.01 9.86
CA LEU A 43 9.92 7.27 8.80
C LEU A 43 10.88 8.15 8.00
N LYS A 44 10.97 9.45 8.33
CA LYS A 44 11.85 10.36 7.62
C LYS A 44 13.31 9.95 7.79
N GLY A 45 14.06 9.97 6.68
CA GLY A 45 15.48 9.67 6.67
C GLY A 45 15.88 8.72 5.56
N SER A 46 17.15 8.32 5.59
CA SER A 46 17.71 7.36 4.65
C SER A 46 17.62 5.95 5.18
N TRP A 47 17.22 5.02 4.32
CA TRP A 47 17.01 3.62 4.63
C TRP A 47 17.79 2.76 3.64
N GLU A 48 18.66 1.90 4.15
CA GLU A 48 19.53 1.05 3.36
C GLU A 48 19.04 -0.40 3.42
N LEU A 49 19.03 -1.06 2.27
CA LEU A 49 18.71 -2.49 2.20
C LEU A 49 19.86 -3.30 2.80
N ASP A 50 19.59 -3.89 3.97
CA ASP A 50 20.38 -4.97 4.53
C ASP A 50 19.78 -6.32 4.11
N VAL A 51 20.66 -7.20 3.63
CA VAL A 51 20.31 -8.53 3.17
C VAL A 51 20.92 -9.52 4.12
N GLN A 52 20.08 -10.24 4.84
CA GLN A 52 20.49 -11.32 5.71
C GLN A 52 20.24 -12.64 4.97
N PRO A 53 21.26 -13.21 4.32
CA PRO A 53 21.11 -14.46 3.59
C PRO A 53 20.79 -15.61 4.56
N PRO A 54 20.19 -16.69 4.07
CA PRO A 54 20.15 -17.93 4.83
C PRO A 54 21.58 -18.40 5.08
N ALA A 55 21.80 -19.10 6.20
CA ALA A 55 23.12 -19.44 6.73
C ALA A 55 24.04 -20.20 5.76
N ASP A 56 23.49 -20.74 4.67
CA ASP A 56 24.13 -21.65 3.73
C ASP A 56 24.33 -21.09 2.29
N ASN A 57 23.86 -19.87 1.95
CA ASN A 57 24.02 -19.35 0.58
C ASN A 57 24.08 -17.80 0.43
N PRO A 58 25.25 -17.19 0.20
CA PRO A 58 25.42 -15.73 0.20
C PRO A 58 25.44 -15.02 -1.18
N THR A 59 24.80 -15.54 -2.24
CA THR A 59 25.14 -15.13 -3.63
C THR A 59 24.47 -13.87 -4.22
N PHE A 60 23.52 -13.21 -3.56
CA PHE A 60 22.91 -11.97 -4.09
C PHE A 60 22.70 -10.89 -3.02
N ARG A 61 23.40 -9.75 -3.15
CA ARG A 61 23.31 -8.59 -2.26
C ARG A 61 23.20 -7.30 -3.08
N PRO A 62 22.01 -6.92 -3.56
CA PRO A 62 21.81 -5.61 -4.16
C PRO A 62 22.07 -4.54 -3.10
N TRP A 63 22.75 -3.46 -3.49
CA TRP A 63 22.87 -2.29 -2.63
C TRP A 63 21.82 -1.28 -3.04
N LEU A 64 20.91 -0.99 -2.13
CA LEU A 64 19.78 -0.10 -2.36
C LEU A 64 19.69 0.87 -1.18
N THR A 65 19.51 2.16 -1.48
CA THR A 65 19.19 3.17 -0.47
C THR A 65 18.03 4.02 -0.94
N VAL A 66 17.02 4.16 -0.10
CA VAL A 66 15.87 5.05 -0.33
C VAL A 66 15.85 6.13 0.73
N ALA A 67 15.50 7.35 0.34
CA ALA A 67 15.20 8.43 1.27
C ALA A 67 13.68 8.62 1.33
N ILE A 68 13.16 8.69 2.54
CA ILE A 68 11.81 9.20 2.82
C ILE A 68 11.99 10.63 3.29
N ASP A 69 11.55 11.57 2.46
CA ASP A 69 11.76 13.01 2.66
C ASP A 69 10.67 13.60 3.58
N SER A 70 9.45 13.08 3.48
CA SER A 70 8.32 13.50 4.33
C SER A 70 7.25 12.41 4.46
N VAL A 71 6.47 12.51 5.53
CA VAL A 71 5.29 11.67 5.80
C VAL A 71 4.11 12.57 6.13
N SER A 72 3.00 12.43 5.40
CA SER A 72 1.77 13.21 5.61
C SER A 72 0.54 12.35 5.34
N ASP A 73 -0.40 12.29 6.28
CA ASP A 73 -1.66 11.54 6.15
C ASP A 73 -1.48 10.08 5.70
N GLY A 74 -0.42 9.43 6.20
CA GLY A 74 -0.07 8.06 5.82
C GLY A 74 0.54 7.92 4.42
N ILE A 75 0.82 9.01 3.73
CA ILE A 75 1.54 9.03 2.45
C ILE A 75 3.02 9.32 2.74
N LEU A 76 3.89 8.54 2.09
CA LEU A 76 5.35 8.67 2.18
C LEU A 76 5.85 9.30 0.89
N HIS A 77 6.50 10.45 0.96
CA HIS A 77 7.16 11.04 -0.21
C HIS A 77 8.66 10.81 -0.11
N GLY A 78 9.27 10.35 -1.19
CA GLY A 78 10.69 10.03 -1.18
C GLY A 78 11.30 9.79 -2.55
N ARG A 79 12.54 9.29 -2.53
CA ARG A 79 13.33 9.02 -3.73
C ARG A 79 14.33 7.89 -3.52
N LEU A 80 14.75 7.32 -4.64
CA LEU A 80 15.88 6.40 -4.69
C LEU A 80 17.20 7.19 -4.62
N GLN A 81 18.12 6.82 -3.75
CA GLN A 81 19.42 7.49 -3.59
C GLN A 81 20.58 6.69 -4.20
N HIS A 82 20.57 5.37 -3.99
CA HIS A 82 21.58 4.48 -4.53
C HIS A 82 20.91 3.19 -5.00
N TYR A 83 21.37 2.69 -6.13
CA TYR A 83 20.94 1.38 -6.62
C TYR A 83 22.06 0.69 -7.40
N LEU A 84 22.52 -0.45 -6.87
CA LEU A 84 23.56 -1.28 -7.44
C LEU A 84 23.07 -2.73 -7.50
N VAL A 85 23.19 -3.36 -8.67
CA VAL A 85 22.90 -4.78 -8.86
C VAL A 85 24.16 -5.47 -9.38
N GLY A 86 24.73 -6.38 -8.57
CA GLY A 86 26.02 -6.97 -8.86
C GLY A 86 27.12 -5.89 -8.90
N ASN A 87 27.73 -5.67 -10.05
CA ASN A 87 28.77 -4.63 -10.26
C ASN A 87 28.25 -3.44 -11.09
N MET A 88 26.95 -3.37 -11.36
CA MET A 88 26.35 -2.33 -12.19
C MET A 88 25.67 -1.29 -11.28
N GLY A 89 26.18 -0.05 -11.32
CA GLY A 89 25.48 1.11 -10.78
C GLY A 89 24.38 1.54 -11.74
N ILE A 90 23.20 1.78 -11.21
CA ILE A 90 22.04 2.28 -11.96
C ILE A 90 21.86 3.75 -11.61
N ASP A 91 21.67 4.60 -12.62
CA ASP A 91 21.45 6.03 -12.39
C ASP A 91 20.08 6.25 -11.74
N THR A 92 20.09 6.71 -10.49
CA THR A 92 18.86 6.91 -9.72
C THR A 92 18.07 8.13 -10.17
N ASN A 93 18.65 9.03 -10.96
CA ASN A 93 17.93 10.17 -11.55
C ASN A 93 16.94 9.74 -12.64
N GLU A 94 17.10 8.52 -13.17
CA GLU A 94 16.16 7.91 -14.11
C GLU A 94 14.92 7.35 -13.39
N PHE A 95 14.88 7.37 -12.06
CA PHE A 95 13.72 6.98 -11.27
C PHE A 95 12.94 8.21 -10.82
N THR A 96 11.62 8.11 -10.87
CA THR A 96 10.75 9.16 -10.35
C THR A 96 10.82 9.17 -8.84
N HIS A 97 10.54 10.34 -8.24
CA HIS A 97 10.14 10.39 -6.84
C HIS A 97 8.95 9.44 -6.63
N PHE A 98 8.89 8.82 -5.45
CA PHE A 98 7.84 7.87 -5.12
C PHE A 98 6.86 8.47 -4.12
N ASP A 99 5.61 8.03 -4.27
CA ASP A 99 4.57 8.16 -3.27
C ASP A 99 4.28 6.75 -2.73
N GLY A 100 4.71 6.51 -1.49
CA GLY A 100 4.44 5.29 -0.73
C GLY A 100 3.23 5.46 0.20
N GLN A 101 2.84 4.37 0.84
CA GLN A 101 1.71 4.31 1.77
C GLN A 101 2.15 3.65 3.07
N LEU A 102 1.76 4.25 4.19
CA LEU A 102 1.77 3.68 5.52
C LEU A 102 0.33 3.27 5.85
N GLY A 103 0.06 1.98 5.76
CA GLY A 103 -1.23 1.37 6.04
C GLY A 103 -1.45 1.05 7.52
N GLN A 104 -2.56 0.37 7.80
CA GLN A 104 -2.86 -0.13 9.15
C GLN A 104 -1.81 -1.15 9.61
N GLY A 105 -1.51 -1.16 10.91
CA GLY A 105 -0.57 -2.09 11.51
C GLY A 105 0.88 -1.85 11.08
N ASP A 106 1.26 -0.60 10.80
CA ASP A 106 2.62 -0.19 10.44
C ASP A 106 3.15 -0.85 9.15
N THR A 107 2.24 -1.24 8.26
CA THR A 107 2.58 -1.78 6.95
C THR A 107 3.00 -0.66 6.01
N VAL A 108 4.20 -0.73 5.45
CA VAL A 108 4.71 0.18 4.43
C VAL A 108 4.62 -0.46 3.05
N ARG A 109 4.14 0.31 2.09
CA ARG A 109 4.17 -0.01 0.66
C ARG A 109 4.85 1.12 -0.09
N ILE A 110 5.87 0.81 -0.88
CA ILE A 110 6.57 1.79 -1.72
C ILE A 110 6.69 1.21 -3.12
N ASP A 111 6.32 1.99 -4.12
CA ASP A 111 6.46 1.67 -5.53
C ASP A 111 7.33 2.76 -6.19
N ILE A 112 8.56 2.41 -6.57
CA ILE A 112 9.48 3.31 -7.27
C ILE A 112 9.45 2.96 -8.75
N ARG A 113 9.15 3.96 -9.59
CA ARG A 113 9.04 3.76 -11.04
C ARG A 113 10.25 4.33 -11.75
N HIS A 114 10.67 3.65 -12.80
CA HIS A 114 11.60 4.20 -13.76
C HIS A 114 10.86 5.21 -14.66
N ALA A 115 11.55 6.27 -15.10
CA ALA A 115 10.98 7.31 -15.97
C ALA A 115 10.64 6.75 -17.35
N ASP A 116 11.46 5.82 -17.85
CA ASP A 116 11.11 4.98 -18.98
C ASP A 116 10.21 3.81 -18.51
N PRO A 117 8.94 3.72 -18.97
CA PRO A 117 8.01 2.67 -18.56
C PRO A 117 8.38 1.27 -19.07
N SER A 118 9.32 1.16 -20.01
CA SER A 118 9.86 -0.13 -20.46
C SER A 118 10.88 -0.73 -19.48
N PHE A 119 11.45 0.11 -18.61
CA PHE A 119 12.30 -0.32 -17.52
C PHE A 119 11.48 -0.64 -16.28
N LEU A 120 11.95 -1.65 -15.57
CA LEU A 120 11.19 -2.22 -14.47
C LEU A 120 11.55 -1.53 -13.16
N GLY A 121 10.52 -1.15 -12.40
CA GLY A 121 10.68 -0.42 -11.15
C GLY A 121 11.03 -1.30 -9.95
N LEU A 122 10.99 -0.69 -8.77
CA LEU A 122 11.17 -1.35 -7.49
C LEU A 122 9.87 -1.33 -6.70
N ARG A 123 9.58 -2.40 -5.98
CA ARG A 123 8.46 -2.45 -5.04
C ARG A 123 8.88 -3.01 -3.70
N PHE A 124 8.51 -2.32 -2.63
CA PHE A 124 8.69 -2.76 -1.26
C PHE A 124 7.33 -2.90 -0.59
N VAL A 125 7.12 -4.02 0.10
CA VAL A 125 6.03 -4.20 1.05
C VAL A 125 6.62 -4.79 2.31
N GLY A 126 6.35 -4.18 3.46
CA GLY A 126 6.91 -4.64 4.72
C GLY A 126 6.26 -4.04 5.96
N GLN A 127 6.76 -4.45 7.11
CA GLN A 127 6.32 -4.00 8.43
C GLN A 127 7.40 -3.14 9.09
N VAL A 128 7.01 -2.01 9.65
CA VAL A 128 7.92 -1.15 10.40
C VAL A 128 8.10 -1.65 11.82
N ALA A 129 9.34 -1.69 12.28
CA ALA A 129 9.73 -2.04 13.63
C ALA A 129 10.93 -1.16 14.07
N GLY A 130 10.63 0.03 14.60
CA GLY A 130 11.64 0.99 15.04
C GLY A 130 12.47 1.55 13.87
N ASP A 131 13.78 1.29 13.89
CA ASP A 131 14.72 1.70 12.83
C ASP A 131 14.86 0.68 11.70
N THR A 132 13.96 -0.30 11.64
CA THR A 132 13.96 -1.34 10.61
C THR A 132 12.59 -1.46 9.96
N ILE A 133 12.54 -1.61 8.65
CA ILE A 133 11.37 -2.08 7.91
C ILE A 133 11.69 -3.48 7.42
N ARG A 134 11.00 -4.48 7.95
CA ARG A 134 11.14 -5.87 7.49
C ARG A 134 10.30 -6.05 6.23
N LEU A 135 10.94 -6.35 5.11
CA LEU A 135 10.24 -6.52 3.83
C LEU A 135 9.69 -7.94 3.72
N ASP A 136 8.37 -8.03 3.58
CA ASP A 136 7.67 -9.26 3.20
C ASP A 136 7.74 -9.48 1.68
N THR A 137 7.89 -8.40 0.91
CA THR A 137 8.08 -8.43 -0.54
C THR A 137 9.10 -7.38 -0.95
N LEU A 138 10.12 -7.81 -1.66
CA LEU A 138 11.01 -6.97 -2.44
C LEU A 138 10.88 -7.39 -3.91
N ALA A 139 10.39 -6.52 -4.78
CA ALA A 139 10.42 -6.77 -6.22
C ALA A 139 11.46 -5.86 -6.87
N VAL A 140 12.33 -6.47 -7.66
CA VAL A 140 13.33 -5.83 -8.48
C VAL A 140 12.99 -6.14 -9.93
N GLY A 141 12.27 -5.22 -10.55
CA GLY A 141 11.67 -5.42 -11.84
C GLY A 141 10.71 -6.63 -11.91
N PRO A 142 10.98 -7.66 -12.75
CA PRO A 142 10.09 -8.82 -12.87
C PRO A 142 10.39 -9.87 -11.81
N GLN A 143 11.53 -9.72 -11.10
CA GLN A 143 11.99 -10.66 -10.09
C GLN A 143 11.36 -10.27 -8.76
N ILE A 144 10.51 -11.16 -8.24
CA ILE A 144 10.02 -11.03 -6.87
C ILE A 144 10.97 -11.81 -5.97
N LEU A 145 11.68 -11.09 -5.13
CA LEU A 145 12.57 -11.62 -4.11
C LEU A 145 11.73 -11.82 -2.84
N VAL A 146 11.00 -12.94 -2.79
CA VAL A 146 10.29 -13.39 -1.59
C VAL A 146 11.24 -14.28 -0.78
N GLY A 147 11.25 -14.11 0.55
CA GLY A 147 12.20 -14.75 1.46
C GLY A 147 12.14 -16.28 1.46
N ASN A 148 12.98 -16.92 0.64
CA ASN A 148 13.34 -18.34 0.75
C ASN A 148 14.39 -18.55 1.87
N GLY A 149 14.10 -18.09 3.09
CA GLY A 149 15.05 -18.04 4.20
C GLY A 149 15.94 -16.79 4.24
N THR A 150 15.96 -15.98 3.18
CA THR A 150 16.56 -14.64 3.17
C THR A 150 15.64 -13.62 3.85
N GLN A 151 16.17 -12.83 4.76
CA GLN A 151 15.47 -11.65 5.29
C GLN A 151 15.96 -10.40 4.57
N TRP A 152 14.99 -9.60 4.11
CA TRP A 152 15.22 -8.32 3.45
C TRP A 152 14.79 -7.22 4.40
N LEU A 153 15.71 -6.37 4.81
CA LEU A 153 15.46 -5.34 5.81
C LEU A 153 15.85 -3.99 5.22
N LEU A 154 15.00 -2.98 5.34
CA LEU A 154 15.45 -1.59 5.20
C LEU A 154 15.83 -1.09 6.58
N VAL A 155 17.09 -0.74 6.79
CA VAL A 155 17.61 -0.26 8.07
C VAL A 155 17.89 1.22 7.97
N ARG A 156 17.42 2.01 8.95
CA ARG A 156 17.65 3.45 8.98
C ARG A 156 19.15 3.74 9.13
N ARG A 157 19.67 4.60 8.27
CA ARG A 157 21.01 5.18 8.38
C ARG A 157 20.95 6.39 9.31
N ARG A 158 21.86 6.44 10.28
CA ARG A 158 22.03 7.58 11.18
C ARG A 158 22.93 8.64 10.57
#